data_AF-A0A2E7WUD6-F1
#
_entry.id   AF-A0A2E7WUD6-F1
#
_cell.length_a   1.000
_cell.length_b   1.000
_cell.length_c   1.000
_cell.angle_alpha   90.00
_cell.angle_beta   90.00
_cell.angle_gamma   90.00
#
_symmetry.space_group_name_H-M   'P 1'
#
loop_
_entity.id
_entity.type
_entity.pdbx_description
1 polymer ?
#
loop_
_entity_poly.entity_id
_entity_poly.type
_entity_poly.pdbx_seq_one_letter_code
_entity_poly.pdbx_strand_id
1 'polypeptide(L)'
;KEEAKDDRKEVAKDDRKEEAKDDRKEEAKDADKPKYEESASSDDSYVVEETYVPYYPGEPYVPYDPETEKFCDPVVEMCRASSVATLVWSSGDQLGFEAEVMGAPSGSWADSREITHLCSECRFLDWGRFAQRGSTPDSSRIRYWLAGASATAAQMAAAADKTATYSGGMIGGVVQSGGFIEQQGSFQSQVQFGLTHYQINTFNASFDGMRFTGAGGRTANNVPFGVTATSHYEALNESRAHTMSGQGYFYGTSAAGQPPPEMGGNFQITGDNYQAGGVFVGGRD
;
A
#
# COMPACT_ATOMS: atom_id res chain seq x y z
N LYS A 1 7.17 48.75 -56.17
CA LYS A 1 7.76 49.81 -55.32
C LYS A 1 7.81 49.22 -53.92
N GLU A 2 8.93 48.56 -53.59
CA GLU A 2 10.08 49.16 -52.88
C GLU A 2 9.71 49.39 -51.40
N GLU A 3 10.37 48.88 -50.36
CA GLU A 3 11.68 48.22 -50.11
C GLU A 3 11.52 47.29 -48.87
N ALA A 4 12.11 46.08 -48.77
CA ALA A 4 13.51 45.71 -48.44
C ALA A 4 13.95 46.19 -47.02
N LYS A 5 14.64 45.47 -46.12
CA LYS A 5 15.55 44.29 -46.07
C LYS A 5 15.70 43.87 -44.58
N ASP A 6 15.80 42.60 -44.17
CA ASP A 6 16.91 41.60 -44.24
C ASP A 6 17.93 41.70 -43.07
N ASP A 7 18.53 40.54 -42.76
CA ASP A 7 19.73 40.22 -41.95
C ASP A 7 19.46 39.28 -40.74
N ARG A 8 19.69 37.95 -40.84
CA ARG A 8 20.97 37.18 -40.73
C ARG A 8 21.67 37.33 -39.36
N LYS A 9 22.40 36.38 -38.76
CA LYS A 9 22.61 34.91 -38.75
C LYS A 9 23.82 34.72 -37.79
N GLU A 10 23.94 33.57 -37.08
CA GLU A 10 25.18 33.02 -36.45
C GLU A 10 25.79 33.78 -35.24
N VAL A 11 26.64 33.25 -34.33
CA VAL A 11 26.95 31.98 -33.62
C VAL A 11 28.26 32.23 -32.81
N ALA A 12 28.43 31.57 -31.65
CA ALA A 12 29.68 31.34 -30.86
C ALA A 12 30.19 32.51 -29.98
N LYS A 13 30.87 32.36 -28.81
CA LYS A 13 31.73 31.35 -28.12
C LYS A 13 31.60 31.56 -26.59
N ASP A 14 31.62 30.58 -25.69
CA ASP A 14 32.70 29.68 -25.19
C ASP A 14 33.80 30.36 -24.34
N ASP A 15 34.34 29.60 -23.37
CA ASP A 15 35.45 29.83 -22.39
C ASP A 15 35.03 30.11 -20.93
N ARG A 16 35.63 29.56 -19.85
CA ARG A 16 36.46 28.37 -19.54
C ARG A 16 36.79 28.46 -18.04
N LYS A 17 36.84 27.32 -17.33
CA LYS A 17 37.67 26.91 -16.17
C LYS A 17 38.17 27.95 -15.13
N GLU A 18 38.07 27.61 -13.83
CA GLU A 18 39.24 27.15 -13.04
C GLU A 18 38.90 26.60 -11.63
N GLU A 19 39.69 25.60 -11.22
CA GLU A 19 39.71 24.90 -9.93
C GLU A 19 40.60 25.64 -8.90
N ALA A 20 40.46 25.31 -7.60
CA ALA A 20 41.54 24.99 -6.63
C ALA A 20 41.09 25.28 -5.17
N LYS A 21 40.96 24.25 -4.30
CA LYS A 21 41.93 23.72 -3.29
C LYS A 21 42.05 24.61 -2.04
N ASP A 22 41.57 24.18 -0.88
CA ASP A 22 42.18 23.24 0.11
C ASP A 22 43.26 23.93 0.97
N ASP A 23 43.05 23.98 2.31
CA ASP A 23 44.04 23.57 3.32
C ASP A 23 43.71 23.98 4.78
N ARG A 24 43.81 22.96 5.66
CA ARG A 24 44.38 22.93 7.04
C ARG A 24 43.53 23.34 8.27
N LYS A 25 43.23 22.35 9.16
CA LYS A 25 43.95 21.89 10.41
C LYS A 25 43.61 22.78 11.61
N GLU A 26 43.49 22.37 12.87
CA GLU A 26 43.78 21.22 13.75
C GLU A 26 42.92 21.52 15.03
N GLU A 27 42.46 20.61 15.90
CA GLU A 27 43.23 19.92 16.95
C GLU A 27 42.25 19.15 17.88
N ALA A 28 42.79 18.16 18.60
CA ALA A 28 42.11 17.11 19.37
C ALA A 28 41.56 17.51 20.75
N LYS A 29 40.75 16.63 21.38
CA LYS A 29 40.87 16.24 22.80
C LYS A 29 40.03 15.00 23.17
N ASP A 30 40.72 14.10 23.87
CA ASP A 30 40.28 12.87 24.56
C ASP A 30 39.50 13.18 25.87
N ALA A 31 38.92 12.11 26.45
CA ALA A 31 38.19 11.98 27.73
C ALA A 31 36.67 12.29 27.64
N ASP A 32 35.73 11.52 28.18
CA ASP A 32 35.78 10.68 29.38
C ASP A 32 34.63 9.64 29.36
N LYS A 33 34.85 8.45 29.91
CA LYS A 33 33.82 7.43 30.17
C LYS A 33 33.04 7.80 31.42
N PRO A 34 31.72 7.56 31.48
CA PRO A 34 31.06 7.26 32.74
C PRO A 34 30.81 5.74 32.86
N LYS A 35 31.47 5.14 33.86
CA LYS A 35 30.95 3.96 34.55
C LYS A 35 29.76 4.40 35.40
N TYR A 36 28.66 3.65 35.35
CA TYR A 36 27.71 3.60 36.46
C TYR A 36 27.34 2.15 36.73
N GLU A 37 27.34 1.84 38.01
CA GLU A 37 27.25 0.54 38.64
C GLU A 37 25.82 0.01 38.73
N GLU A 38 25.78 -1.30 38.92
CA GLU A 38 24.69 -2.20 39.23
C GLU A 38 23.84 -1.79 40.45
N SER A 39 22.52 -1.99 40.37
CA SER A 39 21.71 -2.39 41.53
C SER A 39 20.43 -3.14 41.12
N ALA A 40 20.45 -4.45 41.41
CA ALA A 40 19.42 -5.31 42.01
C ALA A 40 17.98 -5.41 41.42
N SER A 41 17.68 -6.65 40.98
CA SER A 41 16.62 -7.54 41.51
C SER A 41 15.14 -7.18 41.30
N SER A 42 14.47 -7.97 40.45
CA SER A 42 13.24 -8.67 40.87
C SER A 42 13.05 -9.94 40.03
N ASP A 43 13.08 -11.09 40.71
CA ASP A 43 12.58 -12.37 40.23
C ASP A 43 11.12 -12.24 39.80
N ASP A 44 10.79 -12.69 38.59
CA ASP A 44 9.49 -13.28 38.29
C ASP A 44 9.70 -14.37 37.24
N SER A 45 9.68 -15.61 37.73
CA SER A 45 9.80 -16.83 36.95
C SER A 45 8.55 -17.05 36.09
N TYR A 46 8.69 -17.03 34.77
CA TYR A 46 7.77 -17.70 33.87
C TYR A 46 8.41 -18.99 33.37
N VAL A 47 7.77 -20.10 33.70
CA VAL A 47 8.10 -21.44 33.23
C VAL A 47 7.77 -21.50 31.73
N VAL A 48 8.79 -21.57 30.90
CA VAL A 48 8.64 -22.06 29.53
C VAL A 48 8.65 -23.58 29.64
N GLU A 49 7.52 -24.24 29.37
CA GLU A 49 7.55 -25.68 29.14
C GLU A 49 8.40 -25.94 27.90
N GLU A 50 9.66 -26.32 28.11
CA GLU A 50 10.55 -26.81 27.07
C GLU A 50 9.93 -28.07 26.46
N THR A 51 9.30 -27.91 25.30
CA THR A 51 8.92 -29.05 24.47
C THR A 51 10.21 -29.65 23.93
N TYR A 52 10.63 -30.77 24.50
CA TYR A 52 11.83 -31.51 24.09
C TYR A 52 11.69 -31.96 22.63
N VAL A 53 12.40 -31.28 21.72
CA VAL A 53 12.55 -31.72 20.33
C VAL A 53 13.79 -32.62 20.25
N PRO A 54 13.66 -33.91 19.88
CA PRO A 54 14.81 -34.82 19.83
C PRO A 54 15.82 -34.36 18.78
N TYR A 55 17.06 -34.14 19.23
CA TYR A 55 18.22 -33.75 18.43
C TYR A 55 18.59 -34.85 17.43
N TYR A 56 18.42 -34.57 16.13
CA TYR A 56 19.04 -35.35 15.06
C TYR A 56 20.36 -34.68 14.67
N PRO A 57 21.52 -35.35 14.84
CA PRO A 57 22.82 -34.77 14.52
C PRO A 57 22.99 -34.68 12.99
N GLY A 58 23.04 -33.46 12.45
CA GLY A 58 23.37 -33.26 11.04
C GLY A 58 23.03 -31.89 10.44
N GLU A 59 22.13 -31.12 11.04
CA GLU A 59 21.75 -29.80 10.51
C GLU A 59 22.18 -28.67 11.45
N PRO A 60 22.71 -27.55 10.92
CA PRO A 60 23.03 -26.39 11.74
C PRO A 60 21.74 -25.86 12.38
N TYR A 61 21.75 -25.68 13.71
CA TYR A 61 20.67 -25.00 14.42
C TYR A 61 20.60 -23.55 13.93
N VAL A 62 19.60 -23.26 13.10
CA VAL A 62 19.25 -21.90 12.73
C VAL A 62 18.23 -21.44 13.78
N PRO A 63 18.54 -20.39 14.58
CA PRO A 63 17.56 -19.81 15.47
C PRO A 63 16.31 -19.44 14.68
N TYR A 64 15.13 -19.81 15.18
CA TYR A 64 13.86 -19.39 14.58
C TYR A 64 13.79 -17.86 14.59
N ASP A 65 13.98 -17.26 13.42
CA ASP A 65 13.83 -15.83 13.21
C ASP A 65 12.58 -15.59 12.34
N PRO A 66 11.47 -15.11 12.92
CA PRO A 66 10.24 -14.83 12.17
C PRO A 66 10.42 -13.76 11.07
N GLU A 67 11.57 -13.08 11.01
CA GLU A 67 11.93 -12.12 9.97
C GLU A 67 12.60 -12.75 8.74
N THR A 68 13.00 -14.02 8.76
CA THR A 68 13.77 -14.62 7.64
C THR A 68 12.94 -15.50 6.70
N GLU A 69 11.79 -16.04 7.13
CA GLU A 69 10.96 -16.90 6.28
C GLU A 69 9.92 -16.15 5.43
N LYS A 70 9.56 -14.91 5.78
CA LYS A 70 8.44 -14.19 5.14
C LYS A 70 8.84 -13.28 3.98
N PHE A 71 10.13 -13.07 3.75
CA PHE A 71 10.61 -12.00 2.89
C PHE A 71 11.29 -12.53 1.64
N CYS A 72 11.11 -11.78 0.56
CA CYS A 72 11.81 -12.02 -0.67
C CYS A 72 13.27 -11.58 -0.53
N ASP A 73 14.23 -12.51 -0.57
CA ASP A 73 15.62 -12.12 -0.80
C ASP A 73 15.76 -11.70 -2.28
N PRO A 74 16.20 -10.45 -2.58
CA PRO A 74 16.35 -9.97 -3.95
C PRO A 74 17.38 -10.76 -4.78
N VAL A 75 18.18 -11.61 -4.14
CA VAL A 75 19.17 -12.49 -4.78
C VAL A 75 18.54 -13.81 -5.29
N VAL A 76 17.36 -14.21 -4.81
CA VAL A 76 16.68 -15.43 -5.26
C VAL A 76 15.85 -15.13 -6.52
N GLU A 77 16.16 -15.85 -7.61
CA GLU A 77 15.56 -15.70 -8.94
C GLU A 77 14.01 -15.79 -8.93
N MET A 78 13.43 -16.50 -7.96
CA MET A 78 11.98 -16.64 -7.77
C MET A 78 11.26 -15.35 -7.34
N CYS A 79 11.92 -14.40 -6.68
CA CYS A 79 11.28 -13.13 -6.28
C CYS A 79 11.22 -12.11 -7.43
N ARG A 80 12.01 -12.30 -8.50
CA ARG A 80 11.90 -11.46 -9.71
C ARG A 80 10.68 -11.80 -10.57
N ALA A 81 10.06 -12.96 -10.35
CA ALA A 81 8.87 -13.44 -11.06
C ALA A 81 7.55 -12.90 -10.46
N SER A 82 7.56 -12.52 -9.17
CA SER A 82 6.38 -12.05 -8.47
C SER A 82 6.22 -10.54 -8.60
N SER A 83 5.00 -10.07 -8.80
CA SER A 83 4.72 -8.63 -8.90
C SER A 83 3.28 -8.30 -8.57
N VAL A 84 3.06 -7.03 -8.21
CA VAL A 84 1.75 -6.43 -8.00
C VAL A 84 1.51 -5.38 -9.07
N ALA A 85 0.37 -5.47 -9.75
CA ALA A 85 -0.09 -4.47 -10.72
C ALA A 85 -1.48 -3.97 -10.34
N THR A 86 -1.72 -2.66 -10.48
CA THR A 86 -3.04 -2.05 -10.24
C THR A 86 -3.56 -1.40 -11.52
N LEU A 87 -4.88 -1.45 -11.73
CA LEU A 87 -5.55 -0.90 -12.90
C LEU A 87 -6.84 -0.18 -12.50
N VAL A 88 -7.15 0.91 -13.20
CA VAL A 88 -8.44 1.59 -13.17
C VAL A 88 -9.02 1.57 -14.58
N TRP A 89 -10.30 1.25 -14.70
CA TRP A 89 -11.01 1.26 -15.97
C TRP A 89 -12.41 1.85 -15.83
N SER A 90 -12.96 2.37 -16.91
CA SER A 90 -14.34 2.84 -16.96
C SER A 90 -15.04 2.36 -18.23
N SER A 91 -16.34 2.10 -18.11
CA SER A 91 -17.20 1.70 -19.22
C SER A 91 -18.61 2.25 -18.99
N GLY A 92 -18.96 3.31 -19.72
CA GLY A 92 -20.19 4.06 -19.46
C GLY A 92 -20.17 4.64 -18.05
N ASP A 93 -21.21 4.34 -17.26
CA ASP A 93 -21.36 4.83 -15.89
C ASP A 93 -20.63 3.94 -14.86
N GLN A 94 -20.09 2.80 -15.31
CA GLN A 94 -19.31 1.90 -14.46
C GLN A 94 -17.86 2.35 -14.37
N LEU A 95 -17.36 2.34 -13.15
CA LEU A 95 -15.95 2.50 -12.83
C LEU A 95 -15.49 1.24 -12.08
N GLY A 96 -14.31 0.75 -12.41
CA GLY A 96 -13.74 -0.43 -11.79
C GLY A 96 -12.26 -0.25 -11.45
N PHE A 97 -11.86 -0.99 -10.41
CA PHE A 97 -10.49 -1.05 -9.93
C PHE A 97 -10.07 -2.51 -9.85
N GLU A 98 -8.85 -2.79 -10.30
CA GLU A 98 -8.26 -4.12 -10.21
C GLU A 98 -6.89 -4.04 -9.54
N ALA A 99 -6.54 -5.15 -8.89
CA ALA A 99 -5.18 -5.45 -8.46
C ALA A 99 -4.86 -6.89 -8.82
N GLU A 100 -3.75 -7.12 -9.52
CA GLU A 100 -3.26 -8.44 -9.87
C GLU A 100 -1.96 -8.72 -9.13
N VAL A 101 -1.91 -9.88 -8.47
CA VAL A 101 -0.72 -10.41 -7.79
C VAL A 101 -0.28 -11.65 -8.56
N MET A 102 0.95 -11.63 -9.06
CA MET A 102 1.58 -12.73 -9.78
C MET A 102 2.66 -13.37 -8.91
N GLY A 103 2.84 -14.69 -9.03
CA GLY A 103 3.84 -15.47 -8.29
C GLY A 103 3.44 -16.95 -8.20
N ALA A 104 4.34 -17.84 -7.77
CA ALA A 104 3.97 -19.25 -7.57
C ALA A 104 2.94 -19.38 -6.43
N PRO A 105 2.00 -20.33 -6.47
CA PRO A 105 1.09 -20.50 -5.35
C PRO A 105 1.87 -21.19 -4.21
N SER A 106 1.98 -20.54 -3.05
CA SER A 106 2.46 -21.16 -1.81
C SER A 106 1.27 -21.42 -0.88
N GLY A 107 1.19 -22.63 -0.31
CA GLY A 107 0.12 -23.02 0.60
C GLY A 107 -1.26 -23.28 -0.04
N SER A 108 -2.27 -23.48 0.81
CA SER A 108 -3.66 -23.63 0.41
C SER A 108 -4.27 -22.25 0.11
N TRP A 109 -4.86 -22.09 -1.07
CA TRP A 109 -5.73 -20.94 -1.34
C TRP A 109 -6.88 -21.00 -0.35
N ALA A 110 -7.10 -19.95 0.43
CA ALA A 110 -8.35 -19.80 1.18
C ALA A 110 -9.49 -20.08 0.20
N ASP A 111 -10.38 -21.01 0.53
CA ASP A 111 -11.54 -21.29 -0.30
C ASP A 111 -12.34 -19.98 -0.38
N SER A 112 -12.83 -19.61 -1.57
CA SER A 112 -13.58 -18.35 -1.78
C SER A 112 -14.80 -18.20 -0.86
N ARG A 113 -15.18 -19.29 -0.17
CA ARG A 113 -16.25 -19.40 0.80
C ARG A 113 -15.94 -18.78 2.18
N GLU A 114 -14.67 -18.51 2.50
CA GLU A 114 -14.28 -17.84 3.77
C GLU A 114 -14.12 -16.31 3.63
N ILE A 115 -14.28 -15.75 2.43
CA ILE A 115 -14.30 -14.30 2.21
C ILE A 115 -15.70 -13.79 2.54
N THR A 116 -16.04 -13.82 3.82
CA THR A 116 -17.34 -13.39 4.31
C THR A 116 -17.32 -11.88 4.58
N HIS A 117 -17.76 -11.14 3.56
CA HIS A 117 -18.23 -9.75 3.61
C HIS A 117 -17.17 -8.67 3.84
N LEU A 118 -16.50 -8.23 2.76
CA LEU A 118 -15.75 -6.97 2.76
C LEU A 118 -16.65 -5.77 3.06
N CYS A 119 -17.94 -5.86 2.77
CA CYS A 119 -18.90 -4.83 3.11
C CYS A 119 -20.24 -5.49 3.40
N SER A 120 -20.80 -5.23 4.58
CA SER A 120 -22.08 -5.81 5.03
C SER A 120 -23.28 -5.20 4.32
N GLU A 121 -23.15 -3.96 3.81
CA GLU A 121 -24.27 -3.19 3.26
C GLU A 121 -24.00 -2.57 1.88
N CYS A 122 -22.97 -3.01 1.16
CA CYS A 122 -22.70 -2.50 -0.18
C CYS A 122 -23.69 -3.09 -1.20
N ARG A 123 -24.45 -2.21 -1.85
CA ARG A 123 -25.51 -2.49 -2.84
C ARG A 123 -25.16 -1.96 -4.23
N PHE A 124 -24.19 -1.05 -4.34
CA PHE A 124 -23.79 -0.40 -5.59
C PHE A 124 -22.41 -0.83 -6.09
N LEU A 125 -21.70 -1.63 -5.28
CA LEU A 125 -20.41 -2.23 -5.56
C LEU A 125 -20.51 -3.75 -5.62
N ASP A 126 -20.09 -4.30 -6.75
CA ASP A 126 -19.71 -5.69 -6.89
C ASP A 126 -18.20 -5.82 -6.73
N TRP A 127 -17.76 -6.92 -6.13
CA TRP A 127 -16.35 -7.24 -5.99
C TRP A 127 -16.14 -8.74 -6.04
N GLY A 128 -14.91 -9.13 -6.36
CA GLY A 128 -14.56 -10.52 -6.40
C GLY A 128 -13.09 -10.74 -6.67
N ARG A 129 -12.77 -12.01 -6.89
CA ARG A 129 -11.44 -12.44 -7.27
C ARG A 129 -11.50 -13.52 -8.35
N PHE A 130 -10.48 -13.55 -9.18
CA PHE A 130 -10.24 -14.61 -10.14
C PHE A 130 -8.83 -15.16 -9.89
N ALA A 131 -8.73 -16.46 -9.67
CA ALA A 131 -7.47 -17.12 -9.39
C ALA A 131 -7.13 -18.08 -10.53
N GLN A 132 -5.92 -17.96 -11.07
CA GLN A 132 -5.38 -18.82 -12.11
C GLN A 132 -4.14 -19.53 -11.58
N ARG A 133 -4.14 -20.87 -11.60
CA ARG A 133 -2.93 -21.67 -11.34
C ARG A 133 -2.22 -21.93 -12.65
N GLY A 134 -0.97 -21.53 -12.69
CA GLY A 134 -0.01 -21.97 -13.68
C GLY A 134 0.94 -23.02 -13.10
N SER A 135 1.69 -23.67 -13.98
CA SER A 135 2.71 -24.66 -13.60
C SER A 135 4.05 -24.03 -13.21
N THR A 136 4.18 -22.70 -13.34
CA THR A 136 5.38 -21.92 -12.99
C THR A 136 4.98 -20.69 -12.17
N PRO A 137 5.93 -20.06 -11.44
CA PRO A 137 5.67 -18.82 -10.72
C PRO A 137 5.06 -17.71 -11.58
N ASP A 138 5.60 -17.49 -12.78
CA ASP A 138 5.12 -16.44 -13.70
C ASP A 138 3.73 -16.69 -14.30
N SER A 139 3.19 -17.91 -14.14
CA SER A 139 1.90 -18.30 -14.75
C SER A 139 0.76 -18.41 -13.74
N SER A 140 1.06 -18.25 -12.45
CA SER A 140 0.07 -18.23 -11.38
C SER A 140 -0.23 -16.79 -10.95
N ARG A 141 -1.51 -16.48 -10.81
CA ARG A 141 -1.97 -15.12 -10.46
C ARG A 141 -3.31 -15.14 -9.76
N ILE A 142 -3.52 -14.15 -8.90
CA ILE A 142 -4.85 -13.76 -8.43
C ILE A 142 -5.11 -12.33 -8.84
N ARG A 143 -6.27 -12.11 -9.45
CA ARG A 143 -6.80 -10.80 -9.75
C ARG A 143 -7.96 -10.50 -8.81
N TYR A 144 -7.83 -9.41 -8.07
CA TYR A 144 -8.88 -8.79 -7.29
C TYR A 144 -9.54 -7.71 -8.13
N TRP A 145 -10.86 -7.60 -8.07
CA TRP A 145 -11.60 -6.58 -8.79
C TRP A 145 -12.75 -6.06 -7.96
N LEU A 146 -13.09 -4.79 -8.19
CA LEU A 146 -14.34 -4.19 -7.80
C LEU A 146 -14.87 -3.34 -8.95
N ALA A 147 -16.18 -3.25 -9.08
CA ALA A 147 -16.82 -2.36 -10.03
C ALA A 147 -18.20 -1.94 -9.52
N GLY A 148 -18.65 -0.77 -9.96
CA GLY A 148 -19.97 -0.28 -9.60
C GLY A 148 -20.37 0.95 -10.39
N ALA A 149 -21.63 1.35 -10.20
CA ALA A 149 -22.13 2.61 -10.75
C ALA A 149 -21.49 3.79 -10.02
N SER A 150 -20.66 4.54 -10.73
CA SER A 150 -19.88 5.63 -10.16
C SER A 150 -20.76 6.83 -9.77
N ALA A 151 -20.45 7.47 -8.65
CA ALA A 151 -21.13 8.71 -8.26
C ALA A 151 -20.78 9.83 -9.24
N THR A 152 -21.80 10.52 -9.74
CA THR A 152 -21.63 11.63 -10.67
C THR A 152 -21.05 12.86 -9.96
N ALA A 153 -20.37 13.72 -10.71
CA ALA A 153 -19.85 14.98 -10.17
C ALA A 153 -20.94 15.87 -9.54
N ALA A 154 -22.17 15.81 -10.08
CA ALA A 154 -23.31 16.54 -9.53
C ALA A 154 -23.76 15.98 -8.18
N GLN A 155 -23.76 14.65 -8.00
CA GLN A 155 -24.05 14.01 -6.72
C GLN A 155 -22.96 14.34 -5.68
N MET A 156 -21.69 14.31 -6.09
CA MET A 156 -20.56 14.73 -5.26
C MET A 156 -20.69 16.19 -4.82
N ALA A 157 -21.00 17.09 -5.76
CA ALA A 157 -21.18 18.52 -5.49
C ALA A 157 -22.41 18.82 -4.62
N ALA A 158 -23.48 18.04 -4.74
CA ALA A 158 -24.65 18.19 -3.88
C ALA A 158 -24.33 17.94 -2.41
N ALA A 159 -23.32 17.12 -2.12
CA ALA A 159 -22.84 16.86 -0.78
C ALA A 159 -21.83 17.90 -0.25
N ALA A 160 -21.66 19.04 -0.93
CA ALA A 160 -20.72 20.08 -0.51
C ALA A 160 -20.87 20.46 0.97
N ASP A 161 -19.73 20.75 1.60
CA ASP A 161 -19.59 21.11 3.02
C ASP A 161 -19.93 19.98 4.00
N LYS A 162 -20.16 18.76 3.50
CA LYS A 162 -20.32 17.57 4.33
C LYS A 162 -19.01 16.81 4.47
N THR A 163 -18.87 16.18 5.62
CA THR A 163 -17.86 15.17 5.89
C THR A 163 -18.55 13.84 6.10
N ALA A 164 -17.99 12.78 5.53
CA ALA A 164 -18.46 11.42 5.74
C ALA A 164 -17.30 10.50 6.13
N THR A 165 -17.62 9.48 6.92
CA THR A 165 -16.71 8.37 7.20
C THR A 165 -17.16 7.16 6.41
N TYR A 166 -16.22 6.50 5.76
CA TYR A 166 -16.43 5.24 5.07
C TYR A 166 -15.62 4.16 5.78
N SER A 167 -16.22 3.00 5.98
CA SER A 167 -15.56 1.86 6.60
C SER A 167 -15.89 0.56 5.86
N GLY A 168 -14.94 -0.37 5.87
CA GLY A 168 -15.12 -1.64 5.20
C GLY A 168 -13.88 -2.53 5.22
N GLY A 169 -13.90 -3.52 4.35
CA GLY A 169 -12.92 -4.58 4.26
C GLY A 169 -11.92 -4.37 3.13
N MET A 170 -10.80 -5.04 3.26
CA MET A 170 -9.76 -5.16 2.25
C MET A 170 -9.52 -6.63 1.96
N ILE A 171 -9.22 -6.96 0.71
CA ILE A 171 -8.70 -8.28 0.32
C ILE A 171 -7.57 -8.09 -0.67
N GLY A 172 -6.52 -8.87 -0.53
CA GLY A 172 -5.38 -8.80 -1.45
C GLY A 172 -4.45 -9.99 -1.31
N GLY A 173 -3.48 -10.07 -2.20
CA GLY A 173 -2.39 -11.02 -2.14
C GLY A 173 -1.14 -10.35 -1.58
N VAL A 174 -0.40 -11.09 -0.75
CA VAL A 174 0.92 -10.75 -0.24
C VAL A 174 1.93 -11.66 -0.91
N VAL A 175 2.92 -11.07 -1.59
CA VAL A 175 4.04 -11.79 -2.19
C VAL A 175 5.00 -12.25 -1.09
N GLN A 176 5.40 -13.52 -1.16
CA GLN A 176 6.37 -14.16 -0.26
C GLN A 176 7.44 -14.88 -1.09
N SER A 177 8.53 -15.30 -0.44
CA SER A 177 9.58 -16.10 -1.10
C SER A 177 8.97 -17.34 -1.75
N GLY A 178 9.04 -17.39 -3.08
CA GLY A 178 8.50 -18.48 -3.86
C GLY A 178 6.97 -18.54 -3.98
N GLY A 179 6.23 -17.51 -3.54
CA GLY A 179 4.82 -17.44 -3.86
C GLY A 179 3.99 -16.24 -3.39
N PHE A 180 2.70 -16.44 -3.17
CA PHE A 180 1.81 -15.44 -2.59
C PHE A 180 0.73 -16.08 -1.69
N ILE A 181 0.29 -15.34 -0.67
CA ILE A 181 -0.82 -15.71 0.22
C ILE A 181 -1.92 -14.63 0.15
N GLU A 182 -3.18 -15.04 0.22
CA GLU A 182 -4.30 -14.09 0.29
C GLU A 182 -4.53 -13.66 1.74
N GLN A 183 -4.68 -12.36 1.94
CA GLN A 183 -4.94 -11.74 3.23
C GLN A 183 -6.19 -10.86 3.17
N GLN A 184 -6.84 -10.73 4.32
CA GLN A 184 -7.93 -9.80 4.55
C GLN A 184 -7.49 -8.68 5.48
N GLY A 185 -8.18 -7.56 5.39
CA GLY A 185 -7.93 -6.38 6.20
C GLY A 185 -9.15 -5.51 6.33
N SER A 186 -8.96 -4.32 6.88
CA SER A 186 -10.01 -3.32 7.03
C SER A 186 -9.49 -1.93 6.73
N PHE A 187 -10.39 -1.03 6.36
CA PHE A 187 -10.06 0.38 6.21
C PHE A 187 -11.14 1.28 6.81
N GLN A 188 -10.73 2.50 7.11
CA GLN A 188 -11.61 3.61 7.42
C GLN A 188 -11.05 4.86 6.75
N SER A 189 -11.92 5.65 6.13
CA SER A 189 -11.53 6.90 5.49
C SER A 189 -12.50 8.02 5.82
N GLN A 190 -11.98 9.20 6.15
CA GLN A 190 -12.77 10.41 6.28
C GLN A 190 -12.64 11.25 5.01
N VAL A 191 -13.78 11.67 4.47
CA VAL A 191 -13.86 12.41 3.21
C VAL A 191 -14.64 13.70 3.42
N GLN A 192 -14.08 14.81 2.95
CA GLN A 192 -14.77 16.09 2.88
C GLN A 192 -15.19 16.38 1.44
N PHE A 193 -16.46 16.72 1.24
CA PHE A 193 -17.04 17.00 -0.07
C PHE A 193 -17.16 18.51 -0.30
N GLY A 194 -17.00 18.93 -1.55
CA GLY A 194 -17.10 20.32 -1.96
C GLY A 194 -17.73 20.47 -3.34
N LEU A 195 -18.02 21.71 -3.72
CA LEU A 195 -18.75 22.02 -4.96
C LEU A 195 -18.05 21.53 -6.23
N THR A 196 -16.71 21.54 -6.24
CA THR A 196 -15.91 21.15 -7.42
C THR A 196 -14.89 20.05 -7.12
N HIS A 197 -14.54 19.87 -5.85
CA HIS A 197 -13.52 18.94 -5.40
C HIS A 197 -13.94 18.33 -4.07
N TYR A 198 -13.49 17.11 -3.82
CA TYR A 198 -13.50 16.46 -2.53
C TYR A 198 -12.06 16.23 -2.05
N GLN A 199 -11.90 15.85 -0.79
CA GLN A 199 -10.59 15.54 -0.21
C GLN A 199 -10.69 14.33 0.71
N ILE A 200 -9.72 13.43 0.59
CA ILE A 200 -9.52 12.33 1.54
C ILE A 200 -8.68 12.87 2.70
N ASN A 201 -9.33 13.23 3.81
CA ASN A 201 -8.66 13.81 4.97
C ASN A 201 -7.81 12.78 5.71
N THR A 202 -8.35 11.57 5.83
CA THR A 202 -7.65 10.43 6.45
C THR A 202 -7.96 9.15 5.69
N PHE A 203 -6.96 8.27 5.64
CA PHE A 203 -7.08 6.90 5.17
C PHE A 203 -6.30 6.01 6.14
N ASN A 204 -7.03 5.25 6.94
CA ASN A 204 -6.50 4.30 7.90
C ASN A 204 -6.80 2.89 7.39
N ALA A 205 -5.79 2.02 7.33
CA ALA A 205 -5.95 0.64 6.92
C ALA A 205 -5.23 -0.30 7.88
N SER A 206 -5.72 -1.54 7.96
CA SER A 206 -5.04 -2.66 8.61
C SER A 206 -5.00 -3.80 7.61
N PHE A 207 -3.79 -4.29 7.28
CA PHE A 207 -3.61 -5.37 6.32
C PHE A 207 -2.37 -6.18 6.68
N ASP A 208 -2.50 -7.50 6.70
CA ASP A 208 -1.39 -8.44 6.99
C ASP A 208 -0.64 -8.11 8.30
N GLY A 209 -1.39 -7.71 9.34
CA GLY A 209 -0.84 -7.35 10.66
C GLY A 209 -0.19 -5.95 10.75
N MET A 210 -0.15 -5.18 9.66
CA MET A 210 0.35 -3.81 9.64
C MET A 210 -0.80 -2.81 9.64
N ARG A 211 -0.62 -1.69 10.35
CA ARG A 211 -1.49 -0.52 10.22
C ARG A 211 -0.89 0.53 9.31
N PHE A 212 -1.71 1.15 8.49
CA PHE A 212 -1.31 2.22 7.59
C PHE A 212 -2.14 3.45 7.89
N THR A 213 -1.48 4.60 8.02
CA THR A 213 -2.14 5.90 8.21
C THR A 213 -1.65 6.85 7.13
N GLY A 214 -2.59 7.53 6.49
CA GLY A 214 -2.31 8.44 5.39
C GLY A 214 -3.47 9.35 5.04
N ALA A 215 -3.36 9.99 3.88
CA ALA A 215 -4.36 10.91 3.35
C ALA A 215 -4.24 11.00 1.82
N GLY A 216 -5.19 11.70 1.21
CA GLY A 216 -5.17 12.03 -0.21
C GLY A 216 -5.26 13.53 -0.46
N GLY A 217 -4.87 13.93 -1.66
CA GLY A 217 -4.98 15.32 -2.10
C GLY A 217 -6.41 15.74 -2.42
N ARG A 218 -6.60 17.05 -2.61
CA ARG A 218 -7.84 17.61 -3.13
C ARG A 218 -8.03 17.15 -4.58
N THR A 219 -9.15 16.48 -4.86
CA THR A 219 -9.43 15.78 -6.11
C THR A 219 -10.72 16.29 -6.73
N ALA A 220 -10.76 16.48 -8.05
CA ALA A 220 -11.96 16.94 -8.74
C ALA A 220 -13.11 15.91 -8.62
N ASN A 221 -14.35 16.38 -8.56
CA ASN A 221 -15.53 15.55 -8.30
C ASN A 221 -15.84 14.44 -9.32
N ASN A 222 -15.11 14.36 -10.43
CA ASN A 222 -15.26 13.34 -11.48
C ASN A 222 -13.98 12.51 -11.70
N VAL A 223 -13.02 12.59 -10.78
CA VAL A 223 -11.69 11.96 -10.92
C VAL A 223 -11.47 11.02 -9.74
N PRO A 224 -10.96 9.79 -9.95
CA PRO A 224 -10.50 8.92 -8.88
C PRO A 224 -9.48 9.60 -7.95
N PHE A 225 -9.58 9.38 -6.65
CA PHE A 225 -8.58 9.88 -5.71
C PHE A 225 -7.35 8.97 -5.68
N GLY A 226 -6.23 9.53 -5.28
CA GLY A 226 -5.06 8.79 -4.82
C GLY A 226 -4.82 9.00 -3.32
N VAL A 227 -4.37 7.96 -2.63
CA VAL A 227 -3.91 8.01 -1.23
C VAL A 227 -2.52 7.42 -1.11
N THR A 228 -1.75 7.96 -0.16
CA THR A 228 -0.48 7.38 0.29
C THR A 228 -0.51 7.29 1.81
N ALA A 229 -0.14 6.14 2.36
CA ALA A 229 -0.14 5.85 3.78
C ALA A 229 1.13 5.08 4.18
N THR A 230 1.62 5.30 5.40
CA THR A 230 2.86 4.69 5.91
C THR A 230 2.56 3.67 7.01
N SER A 231 3.33 2.59 7.06
CA SER A 231 3.10 1.50 8.01
C SER A 231 3.57 1.77 9.43
N HIS A 232 2.82 1.26 10.38
CA HIS A 232 3.17 1.08 11.78
C HIS A 232 2.87 -0.37 12.17
N TYR A 233 3.84 -1.04 12.79
CA TYR A 233 3.67 -2.41 13.27
C TYR A 233 3.38 -2.40 14.77
N GLU A 234 2.14 -2.74 15.14
CA GLU A 234 1.68 -2.61 16.54
C GLU A 234 2.42 -3.53 17.50
N ALA A 235 2.71 -4.77 17.11
CA ALA A 235 3.31 -5.74 18.01
C ALA A 235 4.77 -5.42 18.38
N LEU A 236 5.45 -4.59 17.60
CA LEU A 236 6.81 -4.12 17.89
C LEU A 236 6.84 -2.63 18.28
N ASN A 237 5.70 -1.93 18.21
CA ASN A 237 5.62 -0.48 18.39
C ASN A 237 6.67 0.28 17.55
N GLU A 238 6.87 -0.17 16.31
CA GLU A 238 7.90 0.33 15.40
C GLU A 238 7.28 0.78 14.07
N SER A 239 7.81 1.87 13.54
CA SER A 239 7.50 2.31 12.17
C SER A 239 8.40 1.54 11.20
N ARG A 240 7.81 0.73 10.31
CA ARG A 240 8.54 0.13 9.19
C ARG A 240 8.38 0.98 7.93
N ALA A 241 9.33 0.86 7.01
CA ALA A 241 9.35 1.64 5.77
C ALA A 241 8.40 1.08 4.68
N HIS A 242 7.24 0.52 5.06
CA HIS A 242 6.23 0.13 4.06
C HIS A 242 5.32 1.30 3.74
N THR A 243 5.15 1.53 2.45
CA THR A 243 4.24 2.53 1.89
C THR A 243 3.10 1.82 1.20
N MET A 244 1.89 2.14 1.61
CA MET A 244 0.68 1.82 0.88
C MET A 244 0.33 2.99 -0.04
N SER A 245 0.11 2.69 -1.30
CA SER A 245 -0.49 3.60 -2.27
C SER A 245 -1.80 3.00 -2.76
N GLY A 246 -2.80 3.83 -3.00
CA GLY A 246 -4.11 3.36 -3.45
C GLY A 246 -4.82 4.37 -4.31
N GLN A 247 -5.73 3.88 -5.15
CA GLN A 247 -6.66 4.70 -5.90
C GLN A 247 -8.07 4.23 -5.63
N GLY A 248 -9.03 5.16 -5.58
CA GLY A 248 -10.41 4.79 -5.35
C GLY A 248 -11.40 5.86 -5.79
N TYR A 249 -12.68 5.53 -5.64
CA TYR A 249 -13.77 6.43 -5.96
C TYR A 249 -15.04 6.08 -5.16
N PHE A 250 -16.11 6.80 -5.44
CA PHE A 250 -17.39 6.68 -4.76
C PHE A 250 -18.47 6.12 -5.67
N TYR A 251 -19.42 5.40 -5.08
CA TYR A 251 -20.39 4.60 -5.82
C TYR A 251 -21.80 4.79 -5.27
N GLY A 252 -22.77 4.62 -6.15
CA GLY A 252 -24.18 4.62 -5.81
C GLY A 252 -24.83 6.00 -5.78
N THR A 253 -26.15 5.97 -5.71
CA THR A 253 -26.99 7.17 -5.66
C THR A 253 -27.51 7.40 -4.24
N SER A 254 -27.32 8.62 -3.73
CA SER A 254 -27.80 9.04 -2.42
C SER A 254 -29.07 9.88 -2.51
N ALA A 255 -29.77 10.03 -1.38
CA ALA A 255 -30.75 11.09 -1.20
C ALA A 255 -30.11 12.47 -1.48
N ALA A 256 -30.92 13.41 -1.98
CA ALA A 256 -30.44 14.73 -2.37
C ALA A 256 -29.60 15.40 -1.27
N GLY A 257 -28.43 15.88 -1.66
CA GLY A 257 -27.49 16.55 -0.78
C GLY A 257 -26.68 15.63 0.14
N GLN A 258 -26.85 14.31 0.11
CA GLN A 258 -26.06 13.38 0.93
C GLN A 258 -24.82 12.88 0.19
N PRO A 259 -23.69 12.63 0.89
CA PRO A 259 -22.51 11.97 0.31
C PRO A 259 -22.88 10.63 -0.34
N PRO A 260 -22.15 10.14 -1.35
CA PRO A 260 -22.36 8.79 -1.91
C PRO A 260 -22.39 7.71 -0.82
N PRO A 261 -23.19 6.65 -0.98
CA PRO A 261 -23.33 5.61 0.04
C PRO A 261 -22.10 4.70 0.15
N GLU A 262 -21.28 4.58 -0.89
CA GLU A 262 -20.23 3.58 -0.97
C GLU A 262 -18.91 4.15 -1.50
N MET A 263 -17.81 3.52 -1.10
CA MET A 263 -16.44 3.86 -1.49
C MET A 263 -15.66 2.57 -1.76
N GLY A 264 -14.82 2.59 -2.79
CA GLY A 264 -13.97 1.44 -3.09
C GLY A 264 -12.81 1.81 -3.99
N GLY A 265 -11.78 0.98 -3.98
CA GLY A 265 -10.57 1.20 -4.76
C GLY A 265 -9.60 0.03 -4.74
N ASN A 266 -8.45 0.20 -5.39
CA ASN A 266 -7.32 -0.71 -5.29
C ASN A 266 -6.23 -0.14 -4.38
N PHE A 267 -5.35 -1.03 -3.94
CA PHE A 267 -4.16 -0.66 -3.19
C PHE A 267 -2.97 -1.52 -3.61
N GLN A 268 -1.78 -0.97 -3.38
CA GLN A 268 -0.50 -1.65 -3.46
C GLN A 268 0.35 -1.21 -2.26
N ILE A 269 1.06 -2.17 -1.66
CA ILE A 269 1.99 -1.95 -0.55
C ILE A 269 3.39 -2.37 -1.01
N THR A 270 4.38 -1.52 -0.74
CA THR A 270 5.79 -1.78 -1.05
C THR A 270 6.70 -1.29 0.07
N GLY A 271 7.82 -1.97 0.31
CA GLY A 271 8.88 -1.61 1.27
C GLY A 271 9.61 -2.87 1.74
N ASP A 272 10.86 -2.81 2.18
CA ASP A 272 11.61 -3.95 2.79
C ASP A 272 11.39 -5.34 2.15
N ASN A 273 11.47 -5.45 0.82
CA ASN A 273 11.19 -6.68 0.04
C ASN A 273 9.78 -7.28 0.21
N TYR A 274 8.85 -6.49 0.75
CA TYR A 274 7.43 -6.78 0.85
C TYR A 274 6.70 -6.18 -0.35
N GLN A 275 5.81 -6.97 -0.93
CA GLN A 275 4.84 -6.49 -1.90
C GLN A 275 3.48 -7.10 -1.60
N ALA A 276 2.45 -6.25 -1.59
CA ALA A 276 1.08 -6.72 -1.53
C ALA A 276 0.19 -5.85 -2.40
N GLY A 277 -0.96 -6.38 -2.81
CA GLY A 277 -1.96 -5.60 -3.54
C GLY A 277 -3.31 -6.25 -3.54
N GLY A 278 -4.32 -5.42 -3.71
CA GLY A 278 -5.70 -5.86 -3.57
C GLY A 278 -6.71 -4.76 -3.79
N VAL A 279 -7.92 -5.00 -3.30
CA VAL A 279 -9.04 -4.06 -3.34
C VAL A 279 -9.58 -3.79 -1.95
N PHE A 280 -10.17 -2.60 -1.78
CA PHE A 280 -10.91 -2.21 -0.59
C PHE A 280 -12.32 -1.77 -0.98
N VAL A 281 -13.32 -2.12 -0.16
CA VAL A 281 -14.73 -1.86 -0.41
C VAL A 281 -15.42 -1.55 0.91
N GLY A 282 -16.16 -0.44 0.98
CA GLY A 282 -16.82 -0.02 2.21
C GLY A 282 -18.03 0.87 1.99
N GLY A 283 -18.87 0.87 3.02
CA GLY A 283 -20.07 1.71 3.11
C GLY A 283 -19.80 2.98 3.90
N ARG A 284 -20.65 3.97 3.71
CA ARG A 284 -20.69 5.16 4.55
C ARG A 284 -21.34 4.83 5.89
N ASP A 285 -20.69 5.22 6.98
CA ASP A 285 -21.24 5.15 8.35
C ASP A 285 -22.43 6.11 8.55
#